data_AF-A0A969D2L9-F1
#
_entry.id   AF-A0A969D2L9-F1
#
_cell.length_a   1.000
_cell.length_b   1.000
_cell.length_c   1.000
_cell.angle_alpha   90.00
_cell.angle_beta   90.00
_cell.angle_gamma   90.00
#
_symmetry.space_group_name_H-M   'P 1'
#
loop_
_entity.id
_entity.type
_entity.pdbx_description
1 polymer ?
#
loop_
_entity_poly.entity_id
_entity_poly.type
_entity_poly.pdbx_seq_one_letter_code
_entity_poly.pdbx_strand_id
1 'polypeptide(L)'
;MMNSRTNELDELIAKYLKGEITLEEKDWLWAELKANAESKQRFDQSQRLWNAAASALATAYEPDVNKAWRRFELRLDAGEPDLKRPAKVRSLARPLLWRAAAAILLVAVAAYVIWEGLPGAAPVSLDQGQQVIHQAGQEVAMVSLKDGSEVWLNQNSSLRLADSFNLDNRVVHLEGEAFLTSRRPRAGALPSTATKPRWKC
;
A
#
# COMPACT_ATOMS: atom_id res chain seq x y z
N MET A 1 -44.82 51.93 -20.75
CA MET A 1 -45.86 50.87 -20.62
C MET A 1 -45.63 49.66 -21.56
N MET A 2 -44.42 49.43 -22.09
CA MET A 2 -44.14 48.32 -23.03
C MET A 2 -43.55 47.05 -22.37
N ASN A 3 -43.21 47.07 -21.07
CA ASN A 3 -42.58 45.92 -20.40
C ASN A 3 -43.56 44.85 -19.89
N SER A 4 -44.84 45.17 -19.66
CA SER A 4 -45.78 44.16 -19.11
C SER A 4 -46.20 43.13 -20.16
N ARG A 5 -46.54 43.61 -21.38
CA ARG A 5 -46.96 42.73 -22.50
C ARG A 5 -45.87 41.79 -22.97
N THR A 6 -44.61 42.23 -22.95
CA THR A 6 -43.48 41.37 -23.30
C THR A 6 -43.27 40.26 -22.28
N ASN A 7 -43.47 40.56 -20.99
CA ASN A 7 -43.34 39.58 -19.92
C ASN A 7 -44.47 38.54 -19.97
N GLU A 8 -45.71 38.97 -20.27
CA GLU A 8 -46.85 38.06 -20.46
C GLU A 8 -46.63 37.11 -21.64
N LEU A 9 -46.11 37.61 -22.76
CA LEU A 9 -45.77 36.78 -23.92
C LEU A 9 -44.70 35.74 -23.55
N ASP A 10 -43.61 36.16 -22.89
CA ASP A 10 -42.52 35.27 -22.51
C ASP A 10 -42.98 34.17 -21.52
N GLU A 11 -43.90 34.50 -20.61
CA GLU A 11 -44.52 33.53 -19.69
C GLU A 11 -45.37 32.49 -20.43
N LEU A 12 -46.18 32.92 -21.40
CA LEU A 12 -46.98 32.01 -22.23
C LEU A 12 -46.12 31.11 -23.11
N ILE A 13 -45.03 31.63 -23.67
CA ILE A 13 -44.04 30.83 -24.41
C ILE A 13 -43.43 29.76 -23.49
N ALA A 14 -43.07 30.11 -22.26
CA ALA A 14 -42.51 29.16 -21.30
C ALA A 14 -43.51 28.07 -20.91
N LYS A 15 -44.78 28.42 -20.64
CA LYS A 15 -45.86 27.45 -20.37
C LYS A 15 -46.07 26.51 -21.56
N TYR A 16 -46.04 27.04 -22.79
CA TYR A 16 -46.16 26.23 -24.01
C TYR A 16 -45.03 25.21 -24.15
N LEU A 17 -43.78 25.64 -23.97
CA LEU A 17 -42.61 24.75 -24.11
C LEU A 17 -42.55 23.65 -23.03
N LYS A 18 -43.08 23.93 -21.83
CA LYS A 18 -43.23 22.95 -20.74
C LYS A 18 -44.41 22.00 -20.91
N GLY A 19 -45.39 22.35 -21.75
CA GLY A 19 -46.62 21.57 -21.93
C GLY A 19 -47.74 21.88 -20.93
N GLU A 20 -47.67 23.03 -20.24
CA GLU A 20 -48.63 23.44 -19.18
C GLU A 20 -49.62 24.52 -19.65
N ILE A 21 -49.65 24.84 -20.94
CA ILE A 21 -50.51 25.91 -21.49
C ILE A 21 -51.98 25.46 -21.58
N THR A 22 -52.91 26.35 -21.24
CA THR A 22 -54.35 26.12 -21.42
C THR A 22 -54.79 26.37 -22.87
N LEU A 23 -56.00 25.91 -23.23
CA LEU A 23 -56.51 26.05 -24.60
C LEU A 23 -56.70 27.54 -24.99
N GLU A 24 -57.25 28.34 -24.06
CA GLU A 24 -57.52 29.77 -24.26
C GLU A 24 -56.23 30.59 -24.43
N GLU A 25 -55.25 30.34 -23.55
CA GLU A 25 -53.92 30.98 -23.62
C GLU A 25 -53.18 30.63 -24.92
N LYS A 26 -53.32 29.38 -25.38
CA LYS A 26 -52.72 28.91 -26.62
C LYS A 26 -53.31 29.65 -27.83
N ASP A 27 -54.63 29.80 -27.89
CA ASP A 27 -55.29 30.51 -28.99
C ASP A 27 -54.89 31.99 -29.04
N TRP A 28 -54.77 32.64 -27.88
CA TRP A 28 -54.23 34.00 -27.77
C TRP A 28 -52.79 34.08 -28.29
N LEU A 29 -51.92 33.16 -27.85
CA LEU A 29 -50.52 33.10 -28.28
C LEU A 29 -50.42 32.97 -29.81
N TRP A 30 -51.22 32.09 -30.43
CA TRP A 30 -51.24 31.94 -31.89
C TRP A 30 -51.77 33.17 -32.63
N ALA A 31 -52.74 33.89 -32.06
CA ALA A 31 -53.23 35.14 -32.62
C ALA A 31 -52.14 36.23 -32.59
N GLU A 32 -51.43 36.37 -31.47
CA GLU A 32 -50.35 37.34 -31.29
C GLU A 32 -49.15 37.03 -32.20
N LEU A 33 -48.76 35.76 -32.33
CA LEU A 33 -47.68 35.33 -33.23
C LEU A 33 -47.99 35.59 -34.72
N LYS A 34 -49.27 35.61 -35.10
CA LYS A 34 -49.70 35.95 -36.47
C LYS A 34 -49.76 37.45 -36.69
N ALA A 35 -50.17 38.21 -35.68
CA ALA A 35 -50.35 39.65 -35.76
C ALA A 35 -49.01 40.41 -35.73
N ASN A 36 -48.01 39.90 -35.00
CA ASN A 36 -46.75 40.61 -34.79
C ASN A 36 -45.52 39.76 -35.14
N ALA A 37 -44.72 40.24 -36.09
CA ALA A 37 -43.48 39.60 -36.51
C ALA A 37 -42.41 39.56 -35.40
N GLU A 38 -42.39 40.56 -34.50
CA GLU A 38 -41.46 40.59 -33.37
C GLU A 38 -41.78 39.49 -32.34
N SER A 39 -43.07 39.30 -32.04
CA SER A 39 -43.57 38.21 -31.18
C SER A 39 -43.20 36.84 -31.74
N LYS A 40 -43.30 36.66 -33.07
CA LYS A 40 -42.84 35.44 -33.75
C LYS A 40 -41.35 35.20 -33.60
N GLN A 41 -40.53 36.23 -33.80
CA GLN A 41 -39.09 36.12 -33.66
C GLN A 41 -38.68 35.73 -32.23
N ARG A 42 -39.36 36.26 -31.21
CA ARG A 42 -39.14 35.87 -29.81
C ARG A 42 -39.47 34.40 -29.55
N PHE A 43 -40.61 33.93 -30.04
CA PHE A 43 -40.98 32.51 -29.94
C PHE A 43 -39.90 31.61 -30.56
N ASP A 44 -39.43 31.95 -31.77
CA ASP A 44 -38.39 31.18 -32.45
C ASP A 44 -37.07 31.15 -31.66
N GLN A 45 -36.70 32.27 -31.01
CA GLN A 45 -35.52 32.33 -30.14
C GLN A 45 -35.67 31.46 -28.90
N SER A 46 -36.80 31.55 -28.20
CA SER A 46 -37.09 30.75 -27.02
C SER A 46 -37.14 29.24 -27.33
N GLN A 47 -37.73 28.87 -28.47
CA GLN A 47 -37.78 27.48 -28.92
C GLN A 47 -36.38 26.93 -29.23
N ARG A 48 -35.50 27.72 -29.85
CA ARG A 48 -34.10 27.33 -30.09
C ARG A 48 -33.35 27.10 -28.78
N LEU A 49 -33.50 28.00 -27.81
CA LEU A 49 -32.86 27.88 -26.49
C LEU A 49 -33.35 26.64 -25.75
N TRP A 50 -34.66 26.38 -25.76
CA TRP A 50 -35.26 25.19 -25.15
C TRP A 50 -34.73 23.89 -25.77
N ASN A 51 -34.73 23.81 -27.10
CA ASN A 51 -34.24 22.62 -27.80
C ASN A 51 -32.74 22.39 -27.58
N ALA A 52 -31.93 23.46 -27.57
CA ALA A 52 -30.50 23.38 -27.26
C ALA A 52 -30.27 22.88 -25.82
N ALA A 53 -30.99 23.43 -24.85
CA ALA A 53 -30.91 22.99 -23.46
C ALA A 53 -31.36 21.54 -23.27
N ALA A 54 -32.45 21.13 -23.94
CA ALA A 54 -32.93 19.75 -23.93
C ALA A 54 -31.86 18.78 -24.49
N SER A 55 -31.21 19.13 -25.61
CA SER A 55 -30.14 18.32 -26.20
C SER A 55 -28.88 18.24 -25.32
N ALA A 56 -28.49 19.35 -24.68
CA ALA A 56 -27.35 19.39 -23.77
C ALA A 56 -27.58 18.56 -22.51
N LEU A 57 -28.80 18.63 -21.95
CA LEU A 57 -29.21 17.82 -20.79
C LEU A 57 -29.38 16.35 -21.14
N ALA A 58 -29.92 16.02 -22.32
CA ALA A 58 -30.07 14.64 -22.79
C ALA A 58 -28.72 13.91 -22.91
N THR A 59 -27.65 14.63 -23.22
CA THR A 59 -26.29 14.04 -23.28
C THR A 59 -25.73 13.73 -21.88
N ALA A 60 -26.25 14.38 -20.83
CA ALA A 60 -25.74 14.27 -19.45
C ALA A 60 -26.62 13.42 -18.53
N TYR A 61 -27.86 13.12 -18.90
CA TYR A 61 -28.81 12.43 -18.04
C TYR A 61 -29.58 11.35 -18.79
N GLU A 62 -29.15 10.10 -18.60
CA GLU A 62 -29.90 8.93 -18.99
C GLU A 62 -30.45 8.25 -17.73
N PRO A 63 -31.71 8.55 -17.34
CA PRO A 63 -32.30 7.95 -16.16
C PRO A 63 -32.45 6.44 -16.38
N ASP A 64 -31.82 5.64 -15.53
CA ASP A 64 -31.97 4.19 -15.54
C ASP A 64 -33.39 3.81 -15.11
N VAL A 65 -34.28 3.71 -16.10
CA VAL A 65 -35.69 3.37 -15.95
C VAL A 65 -35.83 1.98 -15.32
N ASN A 66 -34.96 1.02 -15.66
CA ASN A 66 -35.00 -0.33 -15.11
C ASN A 66 -34.72 -0.32 -13.60
N LYS A 67 -33.75 0.47 -13.14
CA LYS A 67 -33.46 0.65 -11.71
C LYS A 67 -34.56 1.39 -10.97
N ALA A 68 -35.25 2.33 -11.64
CA ALA A 68 -36.43 2.98 -11.07
C ALA A 68 -37.60 1.99 -10.95
N TRP A 69 -37.86 1.21 -12.01
CA TRP A 69 -38.96 0.25 -12.07
C TRP A 69 -38.80 -0.88 -11.06
N ARG A 70 -37.59 -1.42 -10.93
CA ARG A 70 -37.28 -2.45 -9.92
C ARG A 70 -37.51 -1.97 -8.49
N ARG A 71 -37.22 -0.69 -8.20
CA ARG A 71 -37.52 -0.09 -6.88
C ARG A 71 -39.02 0.07 -6.64
N PHE A 72 -39.80 0.27 -7.69
CA PHE A 72 -41.25 0.36 -7.62
C PHE A 72 -41.89 -1.02 -7.42
N GLU A 73 -41.48 -2.02 -8.19
CA GLU A 73 -41.90 -3.43 -8.02
C GLU A 73 -41.61 -3.93 -6.61
N LEU A 74 -40.40 -3.68 -6.08
CA LEU A 74 -40.04 -4.03 -4.71
C LEU A 74 -40.95 -3.39 -3.66
N ARG A 75 -41.56 -2.24 -3.94
CA ARG A 75 -42.50 -1.59 -3.01
C ARG A 75 -43.92 -2.14 -3.15
N LEU A 76 -44.33 -2.58 -4.34
CA LEU A 76 -45.61 -3.25 -4.56
C LEU A 76 -45.61 -4.67 -3.95
N ASP A 77 -44.55 -5.44 -4.18
CA ASP A 77 -44.41 -6.80 -3.67
C ASP A 77 -44.19 -6.85 -2.15
N ALA A 78 -43.58 -5.82 -1.58
CA ALA A 78 -43.31 -5.77 -0.14
C ALA A 78 -44.58 -5.61 0.72
N GLY A 79 -45.74 -5.30 0.12
CA GLY A 79 -46.95 -4.94 0.85
C GLY A 79 -46.74 -3.68 1.70
N GLU A 80 -47.83 -3.09 2.20
CA GLU A 80 -47.72 -2.00 3.18
C GLU A 80 -46.83 -2.46 4.34
N PRO A 81 -45.86 -1.63 4.79
CA PRO A 81 -44.98 -2.02 5.87
C PRO A 81 -45.83 -2.30 7.11
N ASP A 82 -45.91 -3.58 7.47
CA ASP A 82 -46.51 -4.05 8.71
C ASP A 82 -45.70 -3.46 9.88
N LEU A 83 -46.14 -2.30 10.36
CA LEU A 83 -45.55 -1.54 11.48
C LEU A 83 -45.48 -2.37 12.78
N LYS A 84 -46.03 -3.60 12.80
CA LYS A 84 -46.00 -4.52 13.94
C LYS A 84 -44.87 -5.55 13.89
N ARG A 85 -44.04 -5.60 12.84
CA ARG A 85 -42.88 -6.49 12.81
C ARG A 85 -41.68 -5.78 13.43
N PRO A 86 -41.18 -6.22 14.60
CA PRO A 86 -39.97 -5.64 15.16
C PRO A 86 -38.82 -5.92 14.17
N ALA A 87 -38.16 -4.85 13.73
CA ALA A 87 -36.96 -4.95 12.91
C ALA A 87 -35.99 -5.91 13.59
N LYS A 88 -35.64 -7.01 12.91
CA LYS A 88 -34.73 -8.02 13.42
C LYS A 88 -33.33 -7.40 13.51
N VAL A 89 -33.04 -6.80 14.66
CA VAL A 89 -31.72 -6.21 14.95
C VAL A 89 -30.70 -7.35 15.01
N ARG A 90 -29.99 -7.54 13.89
CA ARG A 90 -28.87 -8.48 13.83
C ARG A 90 -27.74 -7.85 14.64
N SER A 91 -27.58 -8.27 15.90
CA SER A 91 -26.58 -7.65 16.77
C SER A 91 -25.18 -7.85 16.19
N LEU A 92 -24.52 -6.74 15.85
CA LEU A 92 -23.14 -6.73 15.33
C LEU A 92 -22.11 -7.22 16.37
N ALA A 93 -22.51 -7.29 17.64
CA ALA A 93 -21.64 -7.76 18.73
C ALA A 93 -21.31 -9.26 18.61
N ARG A 94 -22.25 -10.10 18.15
CA ARG A 94 -22.02 -11.55 18.02
C ARG A 94 -20.89 -11.90 17.03
N PRO A 95 -20.85 -11.40 15.78
CA PRO A 95 -19.74 -11.71 14.87
C PRO A 95 -18.41 -11.09 15.31
N LEU A 96 -18.42 -9.94 16.01
CA LEU A 96 -17.20 -9.31 16.52
C LEU A 96 -16.52 -10.12 17.62
N LEU A 97 -17.31 -10.72 18.52
CA LEU A 97 -16.80 -11.60 19.58
C LEU A 97 -16.12 -12.86 19.01
N TRP A 98 -16.67 -13.43 17.95
CA TRP A 98 -16.08 -14.62 17.29
C TRP A 98 -14.78 -14.27 16.56
N ARG A 99 -14.68 -13.07 15.98
CA ARG A 99 -13.44 -12.55 15.39
C ARG A 99 -12.37 -12.31 16.44
N ALA A 100 -12.74 -11.73 17.58
CA ALA A 100 -11.81 -11.51 18.70
C ALA A 100 -11.31 -12.83 19.29
N ALA A 101 -12.20 -13.81 19.48
CA ALA A 101 -11.84 -15.16 19.94
C ALA A 101 -10.86 -15.85 18.98
N ALA A 102 -11.09 -15.76 17.66
CA ALA A 102 -10.18 -16.33 16.65
C ALA A 102 -8.79 -15.67 16.67
N ALA A 103 -8.73 -14.34 16.83
CA ALA A 103 -7.47 -13.62 16.92
C ALA A 103 -6.66 -14.02 18.18
N ILE A 104 -7.33 -14.13 19.34
CA ILE A 104 -6.69 -14.57 20.59
C ILE A 104 -6.14 -16.00 20.44
N LEU A 105 -6.89 -16.89 19.78
CA LEU A 105 -6.45 -18.26 19.55
C LEU A 105 -5.20 -18.33 18.67
N LEU A 106 -5.12 -17.53 17.59
CA LEU A 106 -3.93 -17.46 16.75
C LEU A 106 -2.70 -16.96 17.52
N VAL A 107 -2.87 -15.93 18.36
CA VAL A 107 -1.78 -15.41 19.20
C VAL A 107 -1.32 -16.46 20.22
N ALA A 108 -2.25 -17.17 20.85
CA ALA A 108 -1.93 -18.23 21.80
C ALA A 108 -1.19 -19.41 21.15
N VAL A 109 -1.61 -19.82 19.94
CA VAL A 109 -0.92 -20.87 19.17
C VAL A 109 0.48 -20.41 18.76
N ALA A 110 0.63 -19.19 18.26
CA ALA A 110 1.94 -18.65 17.91
C ALA A 110 2.86 -18.58 19.14
N ALA A 111 2.36 -18.13 20.29
CA ALA A 111 3.10 -18.09 21.55
C ALA A 111 3.51 -19.51 22.00
N TYR A 112 2.62 -20.49 21.87
CA TYR A 112 2.92 -21.89 22.19
C TYR A 112 4.01 -22.47 21.28
N VAL A 113 3.95 -22.21 19.96
CA VAL A 113 4.99 -22.64 19.00
C VAL A 113 6.34 -21.98 19.29
N ILE A 114 6.35 -20.72 19.72
CA ILE A 114 7.58 -20.03 20.13
C ILE A 114 8.12 -20.63 21.43
N TRP A 115 7.24 -20.97 22.38
CA TRP A 115 7.62 -21.54 23.67
C TRP A 115 8.23 -22.94 23.56
N GLU A 116 7.68 -23.80 22.69
CA GLU A 116 8.26 -25.12 22.40
C GLU A 116 9.58 -25.04 21.61
N GLY A 117 9.96 -23.83 21.18
CA GLY A 117 11.09 -23.59 20.29
C GLY A 117 10.74 -24.01 18.87
N LEU A 118 10.99 -23.14 17.88
CA LEU A 118 10.85 -23.55 16.48
C LEU A 118 11.79 -24.73 16.20
N PRO A 119 11.30 -25.92 15.81
CA PRO A 119 12.18 -26.97 15.30
C PRO A 119 12.82 -26.47 14.01
N GLY A 120 14.08 -26.01 14.12
CA GLY A 120 14.89 -25.56 12.98
C GLY A 120 15.36 -24.11 13.00
N ALA A 121 14.99 -23.29 13.98
CA ALA A 121 15.62 -21.97 14.16
C ALA A 121 16.92 -22.10 14.95
N ALA A 122 17.91 -22.78 14.37
CA ALA A 122 19.28 -22.63 14.85
C ALA A 122 19.66 -21.13 14.74
N PRO A 123 20.32 -20.53 15.74
CA PRO A 123 20.84 -19.18 15.59
C PRO A 123 21.77 -19.16 14.38
N VAL A 124 21.49 -18.29 13.41
CA VAL A 124 22.41 -18.00 12.31
C VAL A 124 23.65 -17.38 12.94
N SER A 125 24.66 -18.20 13.18
CA SER A 125 26.01 -17.75 13.44
C SER A 125 26.49 -17.07 12.15
N LEU A 126 26.64 -15.74 12.17
CA LEU A 126 27.47 -15.05 11.18
C LEU A 126 28.93 -15.39 11.48
N ASP A 127 29.32 -16.63 11.17
CA ASP A 127 30.70 -17.09 11.28
C ASP A 127 31.48 -16.55 10.09
N GLN A 128 32.02 -15.34 10.25
CA GLN A 128 32.96 -14.76 9.29
C GLN A 128 34.28 -15.55 9.33
N GLY A 129 34.36 -16.62 8.54
CA GLY A 129 35.58 -17.08 7.86
C GLY A 129 36.87 -17.16 8.69
N GLN A 130 36.81 -17.69 9.91
CA GLN A 130 38.01 -18.07 10.66
C GLN A 130 38.14 -19.58 10.68
N GLN A 131 38.89 -20.14 9.73
CA GLN A 131 39.34 -21.52 9.82
C GLN A 131 40.83 -21.64 9.48
N VAL A 132 41.64 -21.76 10.52
CA VAL A 132 42.62 -22.83 10.78
C VAL A 132 43.11 -22.54 12.20
N ILE A 133 42.84 -23.45 13.14
CA ILE A 133 43.34 -23.35 14.52
C ILE A 133 44.49 -24.35 14.67
N HIS A 134 45.69 -23.84 14.93
CA HIS A 134 46.78 -24.67 15.44
C HIS A 134 46.90 -24.41 16.94
N GLN A 135 46.68 -25.44 17.75
CA GLN A 135 46.88 -25.40 19.19
C GLN A 135 48.10 -26.22 19.53
N ALA A 136 49.11 -25.58 20.11
CA ALA A 136 50.20 -26.29 20.75
C ALA A 136 49.69 -26.80 22.10
N GLY A 137 49.75 -28.12 22.30
CA GLY A 137 49.41 -28.74 23.57
C GLY A 137 50.52 -28.53 24.60
N GLN A 138 51.00 -29.62 25.21
CA GLN A 138 52.10 -29.60 26.17
C GLN A 138 53.50 -29.57 25.52
N GLU A 139 53.58 -29.53 24.19
CA GLU A 139 54.83 -29.47 23.44
C GLU A 139 54.80 -28.29 22.44
N VAL A 140 55.98 -27.79 22.09
CA VAL A 140 56.14 -26.72 21.10
C VAL A 140 55.78 -27.27 19.71
N ALA A 141 54.89 -26.58 19.00
CA ALA A 141 54.46 -26.99 17.67
C ALA A 141 55.03 -26.07 16.58
N MET A 142 55.54 -26.65 15.49
CA MET A 142 55.94 -25.89 14.31
C MET A 142 54.83 -25.94 13.26
N VAL A 143 54.38 -24.76 12.81
CA VAL A 143 53.32 -24.60 11.80
C VAL A 143 53.90 -23.89 10.58
N SER A 144 53.73 -24.48 9.40
CA SER A 144 54.04 -23.83 8.13
C SER A 144 52.79 -23.19 7.56
N LEU A 145 52.85 -21.88 7.28
CA LEU A 145 51.72 -21.12 6.75
C LEU A 145 51.69 -21.20 5.22
N LYS A 146 50.52 -20.90 4.63
CA LYS A 146 50.32 -20.87 3.16
C LYS A 146 51.28 -19.92 2.42
N ASP A 147 51.84 -18.93 3.12
CA ASP A 147 52.83 -17.98 2.59
C ASP A 147 54.28 -18.49 2.64
N GLY A 148 54.50 -19.71 3.16
CA GLY A 148 55.82 -20.31 3.33
C GLY A 148 56.60 -19.80 4.54
N SER A 149 55.99 -19.02 5.44
CA SER A 149 56.59 -18.65 6.72
C SER A 149 56.40 -19.75 7.77
N GLU A 150 57.33 -19.82 8.71
CA GLU A 150 57.32 -20.82 9.78
C GLU A 150 57.00 -20.14 11.11
N VAL A 151 56.04 -20.71 11.85
CA VAL A 151 55.63 -20.24 13.17
C VAL A 151 55.86 -21.35 14.18
N TRP A 152 56.67 -21.05 15.19
CA TRP A 152 56.92 -21.91 16.34
C TRP A 152 56.01 -21.46 17.47
N LEU A 153 55.06 -22.30 17.85
CA LEU A 153 54.02 -22.01 18.84
C LEU A 153 54.41 -22.65 20.18
N ASN A 154 54.52 -21.85 21.23
CA ASN A 154 54.86 -22.32 22.58
C ASN A 154 53.70 -23.14 23.18
N GLN A 155 53.97 -23.90 24.24
CA GLN A 155 52.96 -24.71 24.92
C GLN A 155 51.73 -23.89 25.31
N ASN A 156 50.55 -24.48 25.21
CA ASN A 156 49.25 -23.84 25.50
C ASN A 156 48.97 -22.56 24.70
N SER A 157 49.65 -22.37 23.57
CA SER A 157 49.42 -21.22 22.69
C SER A 157 48.54 -21.64 21.51
N SER A 158 47.74 -20.69 21.00
CA SER A 158 46.81 -20.92 19.90
C SER A 158 47.02 -19.89 18.79
N LEU A 159 47.05 -20.37 17.55
CA LEU A 159 47.17 -19.54 16.35
C LEU A 159 45.90 -19.66 15.52
N ARG A 160 45.30 -18.53 15.17
CA ARG A 160 44.12 -18.44 14.29
C ARG A 160 44.41 -17.58 13.07
N LEU A 161 44.03 -18.10 11.92
CA LEU A 161 44.19 -17.46 10.61
C LEU A 161 42.82 -17.37 9.92
N ALA A 162 42.59 -16.28 9.19
CA ALA A 162 41.43 -16.17 8.31
C ALA A 162 41.69 -16.93 7.00
N ASP A 163 40.62 -17.38 6.33
CA ASP A 163 40.74 -18.07 5.03
C ASP A 163 41.41 -17.19 3.95
N SER A 164 41.26 -15.87 4.07
CA SER A 164 41.85 -14.85 3.21
C SER A 164 43.30 -14.49 3.55
N PHE A 165 43.98 -15.26 4.40
CA PHE A 165 45.36 -15.00 4.81
C PHE A 165 46.31 -14.92 3.59
N ASN A 166 47.08 -13.83 3.50
CA ASN A 166 48.05 -13.54 2.44
C ASN A 166 47.45 -13.24 1.04
N LEU A 167 46.15 -12.94 0.96
CA LEU A 167 45.50 -12.42 -0.26
C LEU A 167 45.48 -10.88 -0.26
N ASP A 168 44.86 -10.26 0.75
CA ASP A 168 44.77 -8.78 0.87
C ASP A 168 45.55 -8.24 2.08
N ASN A 169 45.62 -8.99 3.17
CA ASN A 169 46.34 -8.59 4.37
C ASN A 169 46.90 -9.82 5.11
N ARG A 170 47.99 -9.62 5.86
CA ARG A 170 48.68 -10.66 6.63
C ARG A 170 48.35 -10.52 8.12
N VAL A 171 47.09 -10.74 8.47
CA VAL A 171 46.60 -10.66 9.85
C VAL A 171 46.61 -12.05 10.48
N VAL A 172 47.22 -12.15 11.65
CA VAL A 172 47.33 -13.38 12.43
C VAL A 172 46.87 -13.08 13.85
N HIS A 173 46.02 -13.94 14.41
CA HIS A 173 45.60 -13.85 15.80
C HIS A 173 46.32 -14.92 16.61
N LEU A 174 47.07 -14.49 17.63
CA LEU A 174 47.86 -15.35 18.50
C LEU A 174 47.39 -15.17 19.94
N GLU A 175 47.09 -16.28 20.60
CA GLU A 175 46.92 -16.35 22.06
C GLU A 175 48.10 -17.13 22.64
N GLY A 176 48.83 -16.53 23.58
CA GLY A 176 50.06 -17.11 24.14
C GLY A 176 51.32 -16.56 23.47
N GLU A 177 52.30 -17.42 23.23
CA GLU A 177 53.63 -17.05 22.73
C GLU A 177 53.98 -17.84 21.47
N ALA A 178 54.53 -17.14 20.49
CA ALA A 178 55.04 -17.76 19.27
C ALA A 178 56.24 -16.99 18.72
N PHE A 179 57.10 -17.72 18.02
CA PHE A 179 58.22 -17.18 17.28
C PHE A 179 57.97 -17.35 15.77
N LEU A 180 58.02 -16.25 15.02
CA LEU A 180 57.78 -16.27 13.58
C LEU A 180 59.09 -16.07 12.83
N THR A 181 59.42 -17.01 11.94
CA THR A 181 60.53 -16.89 11.00
C THR A 181 59.97 -16.56 9.62
N SER A 182 60.11 -15.31 9.21
CA SER A 182 59.81 -14.90 7.84
C SER A 182 61.07 -15.05 6.97
N ARG A 183 60.91 -15.56 5.75
CA ARG A 183 61.95 -15.37 4.73
C ARG A 183 62.01 -13.87 4.41
N ARG A 184 63.23 -13.32 4.39
CA ARG A 184 63.50 -11.87 4.25
C ARG A 184 62.57 -11.19 3.24
N PRO A 185 62.07 -9.98 3.52
CA PRO A 185 61.30 -9.23 2.53
C PRO A 185 62.19 -8.92 1.32
N ARG A 186 61.70 -9.15 0.10
CA ARG A 186 62.24 -8.44 -1.08
C ARG A 186 61.96 -6.95 -0.85
N ALA A 187 62.95 -6.10 -1.12
CA ALA A 187 62.86 -4.66 -0.95
C ALA A 187 61.58 -4.12 -1.63
N GLY A 188 60.59 -3.71 -0.83
CA GLY A 188 59.34 -3.13 -1.33
C GLY A 188 58.04 -3.43 -0.57
N ALA A 189 58.03 -4.29 0.46
CA ALA A 189 56.79 -4.61 1.19
C ALA A 189 56.74 -3.98 2.60
N LEU A 190 55.59 -3.38 2.93
CA LEU A 190 55.26 -2.64 4.15
C LEU A 190 55.46 -3.46 5.44
N PRO A 191 55.73 -2.81 6.60
CA PRO A 191 56.01 -3.50 7.85
C PRO A 191 54.77 -4.21 8.42
N SER A 192 54.91 -5.48 8.81
CA SER A 192 53.89 -6.24 9.52
C SER A 192 53.78 -5.77 10.97
N THR A 193 52.67 -5.15 11.34
CA THR A 193 52.35 -4.75 12.72
C THR A 193 51.62 -5.87 13.45
N ALA A 194 52.28 -6.50 14.43
CA ALA A 194 51.62 -7.36 15.40
C ALA A 194 50.92 -6.48 16.46
N THR A 195 49.59 -6.50 16.51
CA THR A 195 48.82 -5.78 17.54
C THR A 195 48.54 -6.72 18.71
N LYS A 196 49.13 -6.45 19.88
CA LYS A 196 48.73 -7.11 21.14
C LYS A 196 47.44 -6.47 21.67
N PRO A 197 46.46 -7.25 22.16
CA PRO A 197 45.33 -6.68 22.89
C PRO A 197 45.81 -6.09 24.24
N ARG A 198 45.51 -4.80 24.46
CA ARG A 198 45.69 -4.13 25.77
C ARG A 198 44.54 -4.52 26.69
N TRP A 199 44.82 -5.24 27.75
CA TRP A 199 43.90 -5.39 28.88
C TRP A 199 44.13 -4.23 29.87
N LYS A 200 43.05 -3.55 30.26
CA LYS A 200 43.03 -2.64 31.42
C LYS A 200 42.52 -3.43 32.63
N CYS A 201 43.22 -3.32 33.76
CA CYS A 201 42.72 -3.74 35.06
C CYS A 201 41.49 -2.93 35.47
#